data_AF-A0A8J5ZJY1-F1
#
_entry.id   AF-A0A8J5ZJY1-F1
#
_cell.length_a   1.000
_cell.length_b   1.000
_cell.length_c   1.000
_cell.angle_alpha   90.00
_cell.angle_beta   90.00
_cell.angle_gamma   90.00
#
_symmetry.space_group_name_H-M   'P 1'
#
loop_
_entity.id
_entity.type
_entity.pdbx_description
1 polymer ?
#
loop_
_entity_poly.entity_id
_entity_poly.type
_entity_poly.pdbx_seq_one_letter_code
_entity_poly.pdbx_strand_id
1 'polypeptide(L)'
;MSERTLMGNGLDEGDTDASHHSVKKVDPGKPASLTWKRKLNGEGCVPSMFTLTFQEKLQMRGFIDPFVNRYITSSHGVPLGGVGAGSIGRSYKGEFQRWQLFPRICEDKPVLSNQFSVFVSRTSGEKYSSVLCPASPHLVKENAVSGIGSWDWNLKGNKSTYHALYPRAWTVYEGEPDPALKVVCRQISPFIPDNYRESSFPVSVFTFTLYNTGKATADVTLLFTWADEGWCALHPFASRVRTADTQPPLTFAIAAQESEGVQISECPCFFISGDSPGITAKQMWQEIEQVSLLFPSIYIQ
;
A
#
# COMPACT_ATOMS: atom_id res chain seq x y z
N MET A 1 -1.89 57.81 24.36
CA MET A 1 -1.31 57.17 25.55
C MET A 1 -2.32 56.19 26.13
N SER A 2 -1.81 55.03 26.52
CA SER A 2 -2.40 54.00 27.39
C SER A 2 -2.62 52.67 26.69
N GLU A 3 -1.61 51.81 26.84
CA GLU A 3 -1.71 50.35 26.81
C GLU A 3 -2.84 49.85 27.72
N ARG A 4 -3.46 48.73 27.33
CA ARG A 4 -4.07 47.72 28.23
C ARG A 4 -3.88 46.35 27.57
N THR A 5 -2.83 45.61 27.95
CA THR A 5 -2.82 44.54 28.96
C THR A 5 -3.52 43.25 28.50
N LEU A 6 -2.69 42.26 28.15
CA LEU A 6 -3.02 40.83 28.17
C LEU A 6 -3.31 40.39 29.61
N MET A 7 -4.47 39.77 29.84
CA MET A 7 -4.69 38.65 30.78
C MET A 7 -6.14 38.18 30.65
N GLY A 8 -6.34 36.86 30.54
CA GLY A 8 -7.64 36.25 30.79
C GLY A 8 -7.91 35.01 29.94
N ASN A 9 -7.54 33.83 30.46
CA ASN A 9 -8.18 32.59 30.08
C ASN A 9 -9.69 32.72 30.33
N GLY A 10 -10.49 32.64 29.28
CA GLY A 10 -11.94 32.64 29.35
C GLY A 10 -12.49 31.80 28.22
N LEU A 11 -13.06 30.65 28.57
CA LEU A 11 -13.99 29.92 27.73
C LEU A 11 -15.12 30.87 27.36
N ASP A 12 -15.20 31.30 26.11
CA ASP A 12 -16.38 31.99 25.60
C ASP A 12 -17.29 30.94 24.96
N GLU A 13 -18.30 30.54 25.72
CA GLU A 13 -19.43 29.76 25.25
C GLU A 13 -20.36 30.67 24.44
N GLY A 14 -20.67 30.23 23.21
CA GLY A 14 -21.89 30.61 22.54
C GLY A 14 -21.75 31.77 21.55
N ASP A 15 -21.35 31.41 20.32
CA ASP A 15 -22.08 31.97 19.18
C ASP A 15 -22.69 30.82 18.36
N THR A 16 -24.01 30.80 18.38
CA THR A 16 -24.83 29.66 17.98
C THR A 16 -25.18 29.83 16.51
N ASP A 17 -24.21 29.64 15.62
CA ASP A 17 -24.48 29.55 14.19
C ASP A 17 -24.60 28.07 13.79
N ALA A 18 -25.74 27.50 14.17
CA ALA A 18 -26.17 26.15 13.81
C ALA A 18 -26.49 26.08 12.31
N SER A 19 -25.46 26.19 11.47
CA SER A 19 -25.53 25.68 10.11
C SER A 19 -25.58 24.15 10.20
N HIS A 20 -26.78 23.60 10.12
CA HIS A 20 -27.03 22.17 9.93
C HIS A 20 -26.49 21.72 8.56
N HIS A 21 -25.17 21.78 8.34
CA HIS A 21 -24.52 20.91 7.38
C HIS A 21 -24.59 19.51 7.97
N SER A 22 -25.59 18.72 7.56
CA SER A 22 -25.54 17.28 7.77
C SER A 22 -24.21 16.83 7.18
N VAL A 23 -23.23 16.50 8.01
CA VAL A 23 -21.98 15.91 7.57
C VAL A 23 -22.39 14.59 6.94
N LYS A 24 -22.55 14.57 5.61
CA LYS A 24 -22.82 13.34 4.87
C LYS A 24 -21.68 12.41 5.20
N LYS A 25 -21.94 11.41 6.03
CA LYS A 25 -20.94 10.42 6.43
C LYS A 25 -20.41 9.79 5.15
N VAL A 26 -19.14 10.03 4.86
CA VAL A 26 -18.50 9.53 3.65
C VAL A 26 -18.28 8.04 3.83
N ASP A 27 -18.87 7.24 2.96
CA ASP A 27 -18.63 5.80 2.90
C ASP A 27 -17.23 5.54 2.28
N PRO A 28 -16.26 5.02 3.05
CA PRO A 28 -14.93 4.73 2.52
C PRO A 28 -14.94 3.64 1.44
N GLY A 29 -15.94 2.74 1.46
CA GLY A 29 -16.10 1.66 0.49
C GLY A 29 -16.67 2.10 -0.86
N LYS A 30 -17.06 3.37 -1.02
CA LYS A 30 -17.62 3.91 -2.26
C LYS A 30 -16.66 4.92 -2.91
N PRO A 31 -16.10 4.62 -4.10
CA PRO A 31 -15.32 5.58 -4.84
C PRO A 31 -16.11 6.85 -5.18
N ALA A 32 -15.44 8.01 -5.21
CA ALA A 32 -16.06 9.26 -5.62
C ALA A 32 -16.47 9.24 -7.11
N SER A 33 -17.44 10.07 -7.50
CA SER A 33 -18.02 10.07 -8.85
C SER A 33 -17.02 10.47 -9.95
N LEU A 34 -16.15 11.43 -9.67
CA LEU A 34 -15.21 12.04 -10.63
C LEU A 34 -13.79 11.46 -10.55
N THR A 35 -13.64 10.22 -10.08
CA THR A 35 -12.32 9.57 -10.04
C THR A 35 -11.82 9.28 -11.45
N TRP A 36 -10.53 9.48 -11.72
CA TRP A 36 -9.86 8.81 -12.82
C TRP A 36 -9.93 7.30 -12.62
N LYS A 37 -10.20 6.52 -13.67
CA LYS A 37 -10.42 5.06 -13.56
C LYS A 37 -9.49 4.30 -14.50
N ARG A 38 -9.01 3.16 -14.04
CA ARG A 38 -8.22 2.23 -14.87
C ARG A 38 -8.42 0.79 -14.44
N LYS A 39 -8.56 -0.11 -15.40
CA LYS A 39 -8.59 -1.56 -15.14
C LYS A 39 -7.21 -2.07 -14.77
N LEU A 40 -7.14 -3.03 -13.85
CA LEU A 40 -5.87 -3.58 -13.37
C LEU A 40 -5.13 -4.37 -14.45
N ASN A 41 -5.86 -5.04 -15.33
CA ASN A 41 -5.29 -5.72 -16.50
C ASN A 41 -4.96 -4.78 -17.67
N GLY A 42 -5.23 -3.49 -17.56
CA GLY A 42 -5.04 -2.54 -18.66
C GLY A 42 -3.56 -2.32 -18.95
N GLU A 43 -3.08 -2.80 -20.09
CA GLU A 43 -1.77 -2.42 -20.60
C GLU A 43 -1.82 -0.94 -21.01
N GLY A 44 -0.99 -0.10 -20.38
CA GLY A 44 -0.86 1.27 -20.84
C GLY A 44 0.09 1.35 -22.01
N CYS A 45 -0.01 2.44 -22.78
CA CYS A 45 1.04 2.83 -23.71
C CYS A 45 2.32 3.10 -22.89
N VAL A 46 3.20 2.11 -22.80
CA VAL A 46 4.54 2.33 -22.28
C VAL A 46 5.18 3.34 -23.22
N PRO A 47 5.60 4.53 -22.74
CA PRO A 47 6.20 5.53 -23.60
C PRO A 47 7.39 4.91 -24.34
N SER A 48 7.43 5.07 -25.66
CA SER A 48 8.62 4.67 -26.43
C SER A 48 9.77 5.58 -26.03
N MET A 49 10.90 4.99 -25.66
CA MET A 49 12.13 5.74 -25.44
C MET A 49 12.51 6.43 -26.76
N PHE A 50 12.74 7.74 -26.70
CA PHE A 50 13.28 8.49 -27.83
C PHE A 50 14.77 8.76 -27.61
N THR A 51 15.54 8.78 -28.70
CA THR A 51 16.98 8.97 -28.62
C THR A 51 17.30 10.46 -28.44
N LEU A 52 18.04 10.78 -27.38
CA LEU A 52 18.64 12.10 -27.18
C LEU A 52 20.04 12.15 -27.78
N THR A 53 20.37 13.24 -28.45
CA THR A 53 21.74 13.58 -28.85
C THR A 53 22.63 13.81 -27.62
N PHE A 54 23.95 13.69 -27.78
CA PHE A 54 24.89 13.94 -26.68
C PHE A 54 24.77 15.37 -26.12
N GLN A 55 24.53 16.36 -26.99
CA GLN A 55 24.37 17.76 -26.59
C GLN A 55 23.10 17.97 -25.75
N GLU A 56 21.97 17.39 -26.15
CA GLU A 56 20.72 17.41 -25.36
C GLU A 56 20.90 16.72 -24.01
N LYS A 57 21.60 15.57 -24.00
CA LYS A 57 21.95 14.89 -22.75
C LYS A 57 22.75 15.79 -21.82
N LEU A 58 23.73 16.52 -22.34
CA LEU A 58 24.54 17.45 -21.54
C LEU A 58 23.71 18.61 -20.97
N GLN A 59 22.78 19.15 -21.75
CA GLN A 59 21.86 20.21 -21.32
C GLN A 59 20.87 19.73 -20.24
N MET A 60 20.46 18.46 -20.30
CA MET A 60 19.49 17.88 -19.36
C MET A 60 20.08 17.52 -17.99
N ARG A 61 21.41 17.40 -17.85
CA ARG A 61 22.08 16.97 -16.60
C ARG A 61 21.72 17.81 -15.36
N GLY A 62 21.19 19.01 -15.54
CA GLY A 62 20.70 19.87 -14.44
C GLY A 62 19.33 19.48 -13.87
N PHE A 63 18.52 18.69 -14.59
CA PHE A 63 17.14 18.37 -14.23
C PHE A 63 16.87 16.86 -14.14
N ILE A 64 17.34 16.11 -15.13
CA ILE A 64 17.17 14.66 -15.25
C ILE A 64 18.51 14.11 -15.74
N ASP A 65 19.10 13.15 -15.02
CA ASP A 65 20.28 12.45 -15.53
C ASP A 65 19.85 11.51 -16.69
N PRO A 66 20.21 11.83 -17.94
CA PRO A 66 19.81 11.04 -19.10
C PRO A 66 20.77 9.87 -19.38
N PHE A 67 21.80 9.68 -18.54
CA PHE A 67 22.75 8.56 -18.61
C PHE A 67 22.34 7.42 -17.68
N VAL A 68 21.43 7.66 -16.73
CA VAL A 68 20.87 6.63 -15.85
C VAL A 68 19.74 5.89 -16.58
N ASN A 69 19.87 4.57 -16.71
CA ASN A 69 18.79 3.74 -17.24
C ASN A 69 17.67 3.63 -16.20
N ARG A 70 16.49 4.17 -16.54
CA ARG A 70 15.32 4.17 -15.64
C ARG A 70 14.40 3.00 -15.95
N TYR A 71 13.75 2.49 -14.90
CA TYR A 71 12.66 1.54 -15.09
C TYR A 71 11.44 2.29 -15.64
N ILE A 72 11.12 2.06 -16.92
CA ILE A 72 10.00 2.73 -17.60
C ILE A 72 8.76 1.86 -17.46
N THR A 73 7.72 2.43 -16.86
CA THR A 73 6.40 1.80 -16.77
C THR A 73 5.31 2.82 -17.01
N SER A 74 4.18 2.39 -17.57
CA SER A 74 2.95 3.20 -17.64
C SER A 74 2.02 2.93 -16.44
N SER A 75 2.49 2.12 -15.49
CA SER A 75 1.76 1.65 -14.32
C SER A 75 2.02 2.53 -13.11
N HIS A 76 1.35 3.68 -13.02
CA HIS A 76 1.46 4.60 -11.88
C HIS A 76 0.11 4.86 -11.22
N GLY A 77 0.14 5.39 -10.00
CA GLY A 77 -1.06 5.75 -9.24
C GLY A 77 -0.79 6.93 -8.31
N VAL A 78 -1.77 7.22 -7.47
CA VAL A 78 -1.68 8.23 -6.40
C VAL A 78 -0.55 7.84 -5.43
N PRO A 79 0.41 8.74 -5.17
CA PRO A 79 1.53 8.45 -4.28
C PRO A 79 1.07 8.40 -2.82
N LEU A 80 1.88 7.72 -2.00
CA LEU A 80 1.71 7.57 -0.56
C LEU A 80 2.71 8.46 0.17
N GLY A 81 2.26 9.23 1.14
CA GLY A 81 3.09 10.10 1.98
C GLY A 81 2.60 11.55 2.00
N GLY A 82 2.87 12.24 3.11
CA GLY A 82 2.60 13.65 3.28
C GLY A 82 3.59 14.57 2.56
N VAL A 83 3.31 15.86 2.58
CA VAL A 83 4.14 16.92 2.02
C VAL A 83 5.52 16.94 2.72
N GLY A 84 6.59 16.79 1.94
CA GLY A 84 7.97 16.87 2.44
C GLY A 84 8.49 15.61 3.15
N ALA A 85 7.65 14.61 3.40
CA ALA A 85 8.01 13.35 4.03
C ALA A 85 8.75 12.36 3.10
N GLY A 86 8.81 12.67 1.80
CA GLY A 86 9.09 11.68 0.77
C GLY A 86 7.83 10.91 0.39
N SER A 87 7.90 10.13 -0.69
CA SER A 87 6.73 9.40 -1.18
C SER A 87 7.05 8.01 -1.72
N ILE A 88 6.08 7.10 -1.57
CA ILE A 88 6.11 5.76 -2.16
C ILE A 88 5.03 5.71 -3.25
N GLY A 89 5.40 5.40 -4.47
CA GLY A 89 4.43 5.16 -5.53
C GLY A 89 3.72 3.82 -5.32
N ARG A 90 2.40 3.81 -5.47
CA ARG A 90 1.64 2.56 -5.63
C ARG A 90 0.99 2.54 -7.00
N SER A 91 1.34 1.56 -7.84
CA SER A 91 0.78 1.46 -9.19
C SER A 91 -0.72 1.18 -9.13
N TYR A 92 -1.47 1.53 -10.18
CA TYR A 92 -2.89 1.12 -10.26
C TYR A 92 -3.06 -0.40 -10.29
N LYS A 93 -1.98 -1.17 -10.52
CA LYS A 93 -1.95 -2.64 -10.47
C LYS A 93 -1.78 -3.18 -9.05
N GLY A 94 -1.21 -2.39 -8.13
CA GLY A 94 -1.01 -2.77 -6.72
C GLY A 94 0.44 -2.74 -6.26
N GLU A 95 1.41 -2.64 -7.17
CA GLU A 95 2.85 -2.69 -6.89
C GLU A 95 3.31 -1.45 -6.12
N PHE A 96 4.12 -1.62 -5.08
CA PHE A 96 4.87 -0.54 -4.42
C PHE A 96 6.19 -0.33 -5.15
N GLN A 97 6.39 0.86 -5.69
CA GLN A 97 7.49 1.22 -6.58
C GLN A 97 7.75 2.73 -6.53
N ARG A 98 8.72 3.23 -7.30
CA ARG A 98 8.98 4.68 -7.44
C ARG A 98 9.17 5.35 -6.08
N TRP A 99 10.14 4.84 -5.34
CA TRP A 99 10.47 5.29 -4.00
C TRP A 99 11.23 6.61 -4.07
N GLN A 100 10.64 7.67 -3.52
CA GLN A 100 11.19 9.02 -3.48
C GLN A 100 11.31 9.47 -2.03
N LEU A 101 11.99 8.66 -1.22
CA LEU A 101 12.18 8.90 0.21
C LEU A 101 13.30 9.91 0.47
N PHE A 102 14.29 9.95 -0.42
CA PHE A 102 15.38 10.92 -0.37
C PHE A 102 15.27 11.94 -1.50
N PRO A 103 15.56 13.22 -1.23
CA PRO A 103 15.60 14.24 -2.27
C PRO A 103 16.48 13.81 -3.46
N ARG A 104 15.96 14.02 -4.68
CA ARG A 104 16.63 13.70 -5.96
C ARG A 104 16.84 12.22 -6.26
N ILE A 105 16.44 11.32 -5.37
CA ILE A 105 16.56 9.88 -5.57
C ILE A 105 15.18 9.32 -5.88
N CYS A 106 15.11 8.48 -6.91
CA CYS A 106 13.89 7.83 -7.35
C CYS A 106 14.23 6.39 -7.70
N GLU A 107 13.84 5.46 -6.84
CA GLU A 107 14.04 4.03 -7.09
C GLU A 107 12.78 3.50 -7.77
N ASP A 108 12.84 3.39 -9.10
CA ASP A 108 11.65 3.13 -9.91
C ASP A 108 11.16 1.67 -9.85
N LYS A 109 12.00 0.73 -9.38
CA LYS A 109 11.68 -0.70 -9.40
C LYS A 109 10.60 -1.08 -8.37
N PRO A 110 9.69 -2.00 -8.71
CA PRO A 110 8.74 -2.54 -7.74
C PRO A 110 9.42 -3.48 -6.75
N VAL A 111 8.98 -3.43 -5.49
CA VAL A 111 9.32 -4.39 -4.44
C VAL A 111 8.17 -5.38 -4.34
N LEU A 112 8.31 -6.56 -4.98
CA LEU A 112 7.20 -7.49 -5.19
C LEU A 112 6.77 -8.24 -3.91
N SER A 113 7.58 -8.21 -2.86
CA SER A 113 7.25 -8.70 -1.52
C SER A 113 6.33 -7.75 -0.75
N ASN A 114 6.22 -6.48 -1.16
CA ASN A 114 5.33 -5.52 -0.53
C ASN A 114 3.95 -5.62 -1.18
N GLN A 115 3.01 -6.29 -0.53
CA GLN A 115 1.72 -6.62 -1.16
C GLN A 115 0.59 -6.67 -0.14
N PHE A 116 -0.62 -6.42 -0.66
CA PHE A 116 -1.82 -6.91 0.00
C PHE A 116 -2.24 -8.23 -0.64
N SER A 117 -2.72 -9.17 0.17
CA SER A 117 -3.22 -10.46 -0.30
C SER A 117 -4.53 -10.80 0.40
N VAL A 118 -5.35 -11.64 -0.22
CA VAL A 118 -6.62 -12.11 0.33
C VAL A 118 -6.70 -13.63 0.29
N PHE A 119 -7.27 -14.19 1.36
CA PHE A 119 -7.60 -15.61 1.48
C PHE A 119 -9.08 -15.70 1.85
N VAL A 120 -9.80 -16.62 1.23
CA VAL A 120 -11.24 -16.81 1.43
C VAL A 120 -11.52 -18.29 1.58
N SER A 121 -12.24 -18.65 2.64
CA SER A 121 -12.78 -19.99 2.85
C SER A 121 -14.30 -19.89 3.00
N ARG A 122 -15.05 -20.61 2.17
CA ARG A 122 -16.52 -20.65 2.24
C ARG A 122 -16.99 -21.93 2.93
N THR A 123 -18.11 -21.84 3.65
CA THR A 123 -18.73 -23.03 4.27
C THR A 123 -19.23 -24.06 3.26
N SER A 124 -19.41 -23.67 2.00
CA SER A 124 -19.70 -24.56 0.88
C SER A 124 -18.47 -25.36 0.39
N GLY A 125 -17.27 -25.05 0.91
CA GLY A 125 -16.03 -25.79 0.66
C GLY A 125 -15.07 -25.13 -0.32
N GLU A 126 -15.49 -24.09 -1.06
CA GLU A 126 -14.61 -23.35 -1.95
C GLU A 126 -13.58 -22.53 -1.16
N LYS A 127 -12.33 -22.59 -1.62
CA LYS A 127 -11.22 -21.79 -1.09
C LYS A 127 -10.59 -20.99 -2.22
N TYR A 128 -10.21 -19.76 -1.92
CA TYR A 128 -9.55 -18.86 -2.85
C TYR A 128 -8.41 -18.14 -2.14
N SER A 129 -7.27 -17.99 -2.80
CA SER A 129 -6.18 -17.14 -2.34
C SER A 129 -5.59 -16.39 -3.53
N SER A 130 -5.20 -15.14 -3.29
CA SER A 130 -4.49 -14.34 -4.29
C SER A 130 -3.78 -13.15 -3.67
N VAL A 131 -2.59 -12.85 -4.19
CA VAL A 131 -2.00 -11.52 -4.11
C VAL A 131 -2.91 -10.55 -4.85
N LEU A 132 -3.21 -9.39 -4.26
CA LEU A 132 -4.08 -8.35 -4.82
C LEU A 132 -3.36 -7.44 -5.83
N CYS A 133 -2.48 -8.06 -6.62
CA CYS A 133 -1.72 -7.47 -7.71
C CYS A 133 -1.67 -8.48 -8.86
N PRO A 134 -1.97 -8.09 -10.12
CA PRO A 134 -1.79 -8.98 -11.25
C PRO A 134 -0.33 -9.43 -11.37
N ALA A 135 -0.13 -10.68 -11.77
CA ALA A 135 1.21 -11.24 -11.94
C ALA A 135 2.06 -10.34 -12.85
N SER A 136 3.17 -9.84 -12.32
CA SER A 136 4.14 -9.05 -13.07
C SER A 136 5.06 -9.98 -13.87
N PRO A 137 5.43 -9.66 -15.13
CA PRO A 137 6.46 -10.41 -15.86
C PRO A 137 7.80 -10.52 -15.13
N HIS A 138 8.05 -9.64 -14.15
CA HIS A 138 9.25 -9.64 -13.32
C HIS A 138 9.27 -10.72 -12.22
N LEU A 139 8.12 -11.32 -11.88
CA LEU A 139 8.03 -12.43 -10.92
C LEU A 139 8.82 -13.66 -11.38
N VAL A 140 9.05 -13.82 -12.69
CA VAL A 140 9.80 -14.94 -13.28
C VAL A 140 11.26 -14.97 -12.81
N LYS A 141 11.78 -13.87 -12.24
CA LYS A 141 13.16 -13.77 -11.72
C LYS A 141 13.28 -14.14 -10.24
N GLU A 142 12.18 -14.38 -9.55
CA GLU A 142 12.17 -14.71 -8.13
C GLU A 142 12.04 -16.22 -7.94
N ASN A 143 12.68 -16.77 -6.90
CA ASN A 143 12.74 -18.21 -6.68
C ASN A 143 11.34 -18.78 -6.40
N ALA A 144 10.71 -19.36 -7.41
CA ALA A 144 9.35 -19.92 -7.34
C ALA A 144 9.22 -21.14 -6.40
N VAL A 145 10.34 -21.73 -5.95
CA VAL A 145 10.31 -22.93 -5.11
C VAL A 145 10.02 -22.59 -3.65
N SER A 146 10.62 -21.53 -3.12
CA SER A 146 10.53 -21.13 -1.70
C SER A 146 10.33 -19.63 -1.44
N GLY A 147 10.52 -18.78 -2.46
CA GLY A 147 10.37 -17.33 -2.36
C GLY A 147 8.96 -16.83 -2.68
N ILE A 148 8.80 -15.52 -2.80
CA ILE A 148 7.49 -14.88 -3.04
C ILE A 148 6.85 -15.26 -4.40
N GLY A 149 7.63 -15.83 -5.33
CA GLY A 149 7.10 -16.43 -6.56
C GLY A 149 6.24 -17.69 -6.32
N SER A 150 6.27 -18.26 -5.12
CA SER A 150 5.42 -19.39 -4.70
C SER A 150 4.03 -18.99 -4.21
N TRP A 151 3.78 -17.69 -4.02
CA TRP A 151 2.46 -17.17 -3.64
C TRP A 151 1.47 -17.30 -4.79
N ASP A 152 0.18 -17.26 -4.45
CA ASP A 152 -0.88 -17.30 -5.45
C ASP A 152 -1.02 -15.94 -6.15
N TRP A 153 -0.40 -15.77 -7.31
CA TRP A 153 -0.53 -14.58 -8.15
C TRP A 153 -1.71 -14.70 -9.13
N ASN A 154 -2.88 -15.05 -8.61
CA ASN A 154 -4.05 -15.46 -9.38
C ASN A 154 -4.92 -14.31 -9.92
N LEU A 155 -4.64 -13.06 -9.51
CA LEU A 155 -5.44 -11.90 -9.89
C LEU A 155 -5.29 -11.60 -11.39
N LYS A 156 -6.37 -11.72 -12.16
CA LYS A 156 -6.36 -11.38 -13.59
C LYS A 156 -6.56 -9.88 -13.80
N GLY A 157 -7.36 -9.25 -12.95
CA GLY A 157 -7.56 -7.80 -12.93
C GLY A 157 -8.56 -7.28 -13.96
N ASN A 158 -9.30 -8.16 -14.65
CA ASN A 158 -10.32 -7.78 -15.63
C ASN A 158 -11.62 -7.29 -14.97
N LYS A 159 -11.94 -7.81 -13.79
CA LYS A 159 -13.06 -7.34 -12.96
C LYS A 159 -12.60 -6.43 -11.82
N SER A 160 -11.35 -5.99 -11.88
CA SER A 160 -10.78 -5.10 -10.88
C SER A 160 -10.49 -3.72 -11.47
N THR A 161 -10.85 -2.65 -10.75
CA THR A 161 -10.75 -1.27 -11.22
C THR A 161 -10.08 -0.40 -10.16
N TYR A 162 -9.05 0.32 -10.56
CA TYR A 162 -8.42 1.38 -9.78
C TYR A 162 -9.11 2.71 -10.04
N HIS A 163 -9.25 3.51 -8.99
CA HIS A 163 -9.85 4.83 -8.97
C HIS A 163 -8.89 5.81 -8.30
N ALA A 164 -8.66 6.98 -8.89
CA ALA A 164 -7.82 8.02 -8.33
C ALA A 164 -8.54 9.36 -8.25
N LEU A 165 -8.41 10.01 -7.09
CA LEU A 165 -8.76 11.41 -6.87
C LEU A 165 -7.89 11.91 -5.69
N TYR A 166 -6.68 12.36 -6.01
CA TYR A 166 -5.66 12.77 -5.03
C TYR A 166 -6.27 13.66 -3.92
N PRO A 167 -5.95 13.39 -2.63
CA PRO A 167 -4.94 12.45 -2.10
C PRO A 167 -5.47 11.02 -1.87
N ARG A 168 -6.63 10.69 -2.45
CA ARG A 168 -7.27 9.39 -2.27
C ARG A 168 -7.16 8.54 -3.53
N ALA A 169 -7.10 7.23 -3.31
CA ALA A 169 -7.36 6.26 -4.36
C ALA A 169 -8.13 5.07 -3.81
N TRP A 170 -8.74 4.31 -4.70
CA TRP A 170 -9.42 3.07 -4.39
C TRP A 170 -9.01 2.00 -5.38
N THR A 171 -8.93 0.76 -4.93
CA THR A 171 -8.93 -0.41 -5.79
C THR A 171 -10.15 -1.24 -5.45
N VAL A 172 -11.00 -1.47 -6.44
CA VAL A 172 -12.22 -2.27 -6.33
C VAL A 172 -11.96 -3.59 -7.04
N TYR A 173 -11.98 -4.69 -6.31
CA TYR A 173 -11.89 -6.05 -6.82
C TYR A 173 -13.31 -6.66 -6.79
N GLU A 174 -13.92 -6.90 -7.96
CA GLU A 174 -15.29 -7.41 -8.05
C GLU A 174 -15.28 -8.87 -8.54
N GLY A 175 -15.45 -9.82 -7.63
CA GLY A 175 -15.50 -11.22 -7.99
C GLY A 175 -14.13 -11.81 -8.35
N GLU A 176 -13.04 -11.30 -7.75
CA GLU A 176 -11.67 -11.80 -7.88
C GLU A 176 -10.96 -11.74 -6.51
N PRO A 177 -10.29 -12.81 -6.05
CA PRO A 177 -10.25 -14.15 -6.64
C PRO A 177 -11.56 -14.95 -6.45
N ASP A 178 -12.35 -14.63 -5.43
CA ASP A 178 -13.65 -15.26 -5.17
C ASP A 178 -14.77 -14.57 -5.97
N PRO A 179 -15.51 -15.25 -6.87
CA PRO A 179 -16.59 -14.68 -7.66
C PRO A 179 -17.73 -14.03 -6.87
N ALA A 180 -17.92 -14.42 -5.62
CA ALA A 180 -19.00 -13.96 -4.75
C ALA A 180 -18.52 -12.98 -3.66
N LEU A 181 -17.27 -12.49 -3.75
CA LEU A 181 -16.72 -11.47 -2.87
C LEU A 181 -16.40 -10.20 -3.64
N LYS A 182 -16.74 -9.04 -3.06
CA LYS A 182 -16.23 -7.75 -3.50
C LYS A 182 -15.35 -7.14 -2.42
N VAL A 183 -14.17 -6.69 -2.81
CA VAL A 183 -13.18 -6.06 -1.92
C VAL A 183 -12.92 -4.64 -2.41
N VAL A 184 -12.99 -3.67 -1.52
CA VAL A 184 -12.61 -2.28 -1.79
C VAL A 184 -11.47 -1.88 -0.88
N CYS A 185 -10.30 -1.61 -1.45
CA CYS A 185 -9.17 -1.03 -0.75
C CYS A 185 -9.15 0.48 -1.02
N ARG A 186 -9.45 1.31 -0.02
CA ARG A 186 -9.26 2.76 -0.09
C ARG A 186 -7.90 3.11 0.51
N GLN A 187 -7.09 3.87 -0.21
CA GLN A 187 -5.85 4.45 0.32
C GLN A 187 -5.98 5.98 0.44
N ILE A 188 -5.33 6.55 1.45
CA ILE A 188 -5.23 8.00 1.65
C ILE A 188 -3.92 8.37 2.34
N SER A 189 -3.33 9.49 1.94
CA SER A 189 -2.27 10.18 2.67
C SER A 189 -2.78 11.52 3.17
N PRO A 190 -2.25 12.05 4.28
CA PRO A 190 -2.69 13.33 4.80
C PRO A 190 -2.22 14.44 3.86
N PHE A 191 -3.20 15.06 3.20
CA PHE A 191 -3.01 16.29 2.43
C PHE A 191 -4.24 17.15 2.69
N ILE A 192 -4.11 18.02 3.69
CA ILE A 192 -5.19 18.80 4.27
C ILE A 192 -4.84 20.28 4.06
N PRO A 193 -5.58 21.02 3.23
CA PRO A 193 -5.37 22.45 3.05
C PRO A 193 -5.33 23.20 4.39
N ASP A 194 -4.43 24.18 4.49
CA ASP A 194 -4.20 25.01 5.69
C ASP A 194 -3.79 24.24 6.97
N ASN A 195 -3.45 22.97 6.83
CA ASN A 195 -2.87 22.16 7.90
C ASN A 195 -1.46 21.72 7.47
N TYR A 196 -0.44 22.27 8.13
CA TYR A 196 0.96 21.99 7.80
C TYR A 196 1.56 20.86 8.63
N ARG A 197 0.90 20.42 9.71
CA ARG A 197 1.41 19.42 10.64
C ARG A 197 1.04 18.02 10.19
N GLU A 198 -0.24 17.68 10.19
CA GLU A 198 -0.69 16.35 9.79
C GLU A 198 -0.39 16.11 8.30
N SER A 199 -0.49 17.14 7.46
CA SER A 199 -0.12 17.03 6.04
C SER A 199 1.36 16.71 5.81
N SER A 200 2.25 16.89 6.79
CA SER A 200 3.66 16.54 6.65
C SER A 200 3.99 15.13 7.14
N PHE A 201 3.01 14.34 7.59
CA PHE A 201 3.28 13.02 8.17
C PHE A 201 3.71 11.99 7.12
N PRO A 202 4.73 11.17 7.39
CA PRO A 202 5.16 10.06 6.53
C PRO A 202 4.24 8.84 6.70
N VAL A 203 2.93 9.03 6.53
CA VAL A 203 1.93 7.99 6.80
C VAL A 203 0.94 7.87 5.65
N SER A 204 0.41 6.66 5.48
CA SER A 204 -0.75 6.39 4.62
C SER A 204 -1.63 5.36 5.27
N VAL A 205 -2.94 5.49 5.05
CA VAL A 205 -3.94 4.60 5.63
C VAL A 205 -4.60 3.82 4.50
N PHE A 206 -4.71 2.51 4.70
CA PHE A 206 -5.47 1.61 3.85
C PHE A 206 -6.70 1.13 4.62
N THR A 207 -7.89 1.36 4.07
CA THR A 207 -9.17 0.89 4.62
C THR A 207 -9.74 -0.14 3.67
N PHE A 208 -9.97 -1.35 4.18
CA PHE A 208 -10.62 -2.41 3.42
C PHE A 208 -12.10 -2.49 3.76
N THR A 209 -12.94 -2.63 2.74
CA THR A 209 -14.37 -2.89 2.89
C THR A 209 -14.72 -4.12 2.07
N LEU A 210 -15.25 -5.14 2.74
CA LEU A 210 -15.58 -6.44 2.18
C LEU A 210 -17.10 -6.58 2.06
N TYR A 211 -17.57 -7.08 0.92
CA TYR A 211 -18.98 -7.36 0.68
C TYR A 211 -19.12 -8.81 0.23
N ASN A 212 -19.71 -9.65 1.07
CA ASN A 212 -20.12 -10.99 0.67
C ASN A 212 -21.42 -10.89 -0.13
N THR A 213 -21.34 -11.17 -1.43
CA THR A 213 -22.49 -11.19 -2.35
C THR A 213 -23.04 -12.59 -2.57
N GLY A 214 -22.36 -13.61 -2.01
CA GLY A 214 -22.78 -15.00 -2.05
C GLY A 214 -23.80 -15.33 -0.96
N LYS A 215 -24.37 -16.54 -1.05
CA LYS A 215 -25.32 -17.07 -0.05
C LYS A 215 -24.62 -17.74 1.13
N ALA A 216 -23.45 -18.34 0.89
CA ALA A 216 -22.64 -18.98 1.92
C ALA A 216 -21.84 -17.94 2.71
N THR A 217 -21.62 -18.19 3.99
CA THR A 217 -20.69 -17.41 4.80
C THR A 217 -19.26 -17.59 4.28
N ALA A 218 -18.44 -16.57 4.47
CA ALA A 218 -17.06 -16.53 3.99
C ALA A 218 -16.16 -16.03 5.12
N ASP A 219 -15.16 -16.83 5.46
CA ASP A 219 -14.06 -16.43 6.33
C ASP A 219 -12.98 -15.80 5.45
N VAL A 220 -12.61 -14.55 5.74
CA VAL A 220 -11.72 -13.76 4.89
C VAL A 220 -10.53 -13.26 5.70
N THR A 221 -9.32 -13.58 5.24
CA THR A 221 -8.07 -13.04 5.78
C THR A 221 -7.48 -12.04 4.80
N LEU A 222 -7.13 -10.86 5.30
CA LEU A 222 -6.35 -9.86 4.58
C LEU A 222 -4.93 -9.84 5.14
N LEU A 223 -3.94 -10.00 4.27
CA LEU A 223 -2.54 -9.98 4.62
C LEU A 223 -1.89 -8.72 4.03
N PHE A 224 -1.09 -8.02 4.83
CA PHE A 224 -0.19 -6.96 4.35
C PHE A 224 1.25 -7.36 4.63
N THR A 225 2.04 -7.55 3.57
CA THR A 225 3.47 -7.88 3.67
C THR A 225 4.32 -6.66 3.36
N TRP A 226 5.45 -6.52 4.06
CA TRP A 226 6.42 -5.45 3.85
C TRP A 226 7.83 -5.98 4.05
N ALA A 227 8.69 -5.83 3.04
CA ALA A 227 10.08 -6.23 3.11
C ALA A 227 10.93 -5.24 3.90
N ASP A 228 11.89 -5.80 4.61
CA ASP A 228 13.01 -5.09 5.20
C ASP A 228 14.27 -5.46 4.41
N GLU A 229 15.07 -4.47 3.98
CA GLU A 229 16.40 -4.70 3.41
C GLU A 229 17.49 -4.76 4.51
N GLY A 230 17.09 -4.69 5.79
CA GLY A 230 17.93 -4.88 6.97
C GLY A 230 17.85 -6.27 7.61
N TRP A 231 18.93 -6.64 8.33
CA TRP A 231 18.95 -7.81 9.20
C TRP A 231 17.87 -7.68 10.28
N CYS A 232 16.93 -8.63 10.35
CA CYS A 232 15.87 -8.71 11.36
C CYS A 232 16.43 -8.44 12.76
N ALA A 233 16.24 -7.21 13.25
CA ALA A 233 16.43 -6.89 14.66
C ALA A 233 15.07 -7.05 15.34
N LEU A 234 15.08 -7.73 16.50
CA LEU A 234 13.96 -8.18 17.33
C LEU A 234 13.08 -7.05 17.92
N HIS A 235 12.59 -6.11 17.11
CA HIS A 235 11.60 -5.12 17.54
C HIS A 235 10.27 -5.36 16.82
N PRO A 236 9.20 -5.80 17.53
CA PRO A 236 7.96 -6.26 16.92
C PRO A 236 7.15 -5.19 16.15
N PHE A 237 7.59 -3.93 16.14
CA PHE A 237 6.82 -2.82 15.55
C PHE A 237 7.59 -1.95 14.54
N ALA A 238 8.85 -2.28 14.22
CA ALA A 238 9.69 -1.42 13.41
C ALA A 238 10.75 -2.22 12.64
N SER A 239 10.67 -2.18 11.31
CA SER A 239 11.72 -2.70 10.43
C SER A 239 12.71 -1.58 10.08
N ARG A 240 14.01 -1.85 10.16
CA ARG A 240 15.06 -0.85 9.94
C ARG A 240 15.79 -1.15 8.65
N VAL A 241 15.44 -0.41 7.60
CA VAL A 241 16.06 -0.52 6.29
C VAL A 241 17.43 0.18 6.33
N ARG A 242 18.47 -0.58 5.99
CA ARG A 242 19.81 -0.03 5.76
C ARG A 242 19.86 0.56 4.36
N THR A 243 19.93 1.88 4.29
CA THR A 243 20.21 2.62 3.07
C THR A 243 21.71 2.55 2.75
N ALA A 244 22.12 2.87 1.52
CA ALA A 244 23.54 2.98 1.16
C ALA A 244 24.30 3.85 2.19
N ASP A 245 25.60 3.56 2.42
CA ASP A 245 26.44 4.07 3.53
C ASP A 245 26.46 5.61 3.76
N THR A 246 25.86 6.40 2.85
CA THR A 246 25.79 7.86 2.88
C THR A 246 24.39 8.43 3.18
N GLN A 247 23.36 7.60 3.33
CA GLN A 247 21.98 8.02 3.61
C GLN A 247 21.60 7.74 5.07
N PRO A 248 20.72 8.55 5.68
CA PRO A 248 20.24 8.28 7.02
C PRO A 248 19.35 7.02 7.03
N PRO A 249 19.38 6.23 8.12
CA PRO A 249 18.59 5.00 8.21
C PRO A 249 17.10 5.29 8.13
N LEU A 250 16.35 4.40 7.47
CA LEU A 250 14.90 4.46 7.39
C LEU A 250 14.27 3.40 8.29
N THR A 251 13.10 3.72 8.82
CA THR A 251 12.29 2.77 9.60
C THR A 251 10.89 2.74 9.02
N PHE A 252 10.42 1.54 8.70
CA PHE A 252 9.05 1.30 8.27
C PHE A 252 8.27 0.59 9.36
N ALA A 253 6.96 0.85 9.38
CA ALA A 253 6.02 0.15 10.22
C ALA A 253 4.75 -0.09 9.41
N ILE A 254 4.20 -1.29 9.54
CA ILE A 254 2.84 -1.62 9.12
C ILE A 254 2.05 -1.98 10.37
N ALA A 255 0.77 -1.63 10.38
CA ALA A 255 -0.11 -1.90 11.50
C ALA A 255 -1.53 -2.15 11.00
N ALA A 256 -2.28 -2.91 11.79
CA ALA A 256 -3.71 -3.12 11.61
C ALA A 256 -4.44 -2.67 12.88
N GLN A 257 -5.69 -2.25 12.73
CA GLN A 257 -6.54 -1.87 13.85
C GLN A 257 -7.66 -2.88 14.02
N GLU A 258 -7.82 -3.40 15.24
CA GLU A 258 -8.89 -4.35 15.56
C GLU A 258 -10.24 -3.65 15.47
N SER A 259 -11.24 -4.37 14.97
CA SER A 259 -12.61 -3.89 14.88
C SER A 259 -13.58 -5.05 15.13
N GLU A 260 -14.85 -4.76 15.36
CA GLU A 260 -15.85 -5.78 15.66
C GLU A 260 -15.87 -6.87 14.57
N GLY A 261 -15.67 -8.12 14.97
CA GLY A 261 -15.63 -9.27 14.05
C GLY A 261 -14.34 -9.44 13.25
N VAL A 262 -13.28 -8.66 13.53
CA VAL A 262 -11.97 -8.77 12.88
C VAL A 262 -10.91 -9.11 13.92
N GLN A 263 -10.18 -10.20 13.71
CA GLN A 263 -9.01 -10.58 14.52
C GLN A 263 -7.72 -10.18 13.82
N ILE A 264 -6.68 -9.88 14.62
CA ILE A 264 -5.35 -9.53 14.12
C ILE A 264 -4.36 -10.62 14.53
N SER A 265 -3.51 -10.98 13.58
CA SER A 265 -2.34 -11.84 13.78
C SER A 265 -1.14 -11.27 13.06
N GLU A 266 0.07 -11.67 13.47
CA GLU A 266 1.31 -11.18 12.89
C GLU A 266 2.30 -12.31 12.59
N CYS A 267 3.13 -12.09 11.57
CA CYS A 267 4.33 -12.88 11.31
C CYS A 267 5.52 -11.90 11.33
N PRO A 268 6.30 -11.86 12.43
CA PRO A 268 7.34 -10.84 12.60
C PRO A 268 8.40 -10.85 11.50
N CYS A 269 8.74 -12.03 10.97
CA CYS A 269 9.63 -12.15 9.85
C CYS A 269 9.41 -13.44 9.04
N PHE A 270 9.67 -13.35 7.75
CA PHE A 270 9.80 -14.48 6.83
C PHE A 270 10.82 -14.14 5.76
N PHE A 271 11.41 -15.15 5.13
CA PHE A 271 12.42 -14.97 4.10
C PHE A 271 11.78 -14.87 2.71
N ILE A 272 12.01 -13.74 2.02
CA ILE A 272 11.47 -13.45 0.69
C ILE A 272 12.13 -14.29 -0.43
N SER A 273 13.32 -14.84 -0.18
CA SER A 273 14.08 -15.67 -1.13
C SER A 273 15.11 -16.55 -0.42
N GLY A 274 15.44 -17.69 -1.05
CA GLY A 274 16.56 -18.56 -0.65
C GLY A 274 16.17 -19.68 0.31
N ASP A 275 17.12 -20.57 0.56
CA ASP A 275 16.99 -21.70 1.49
C ASP A 275 17.48 -21.25 2.88
N SER A 276 16.65 -20.48 3.56
CA SER A 276 16.91 -20.00 4.92
C SER A 276 16.39 -21.01 5.95
N PRO A 277 17.03 -21.15 7.14
CA PRO A 277 16.51 -21.99 8.22
C PRO A 277 15.21 -21.47 8.86
N GLY A 278 14.79 -20.23 8.59
CA GLY A 278 13.53 -19.68 9.10
C GLY A 278 12.32 -19.91 8.18
N ILE A 279 11.19 -19.30 8.54
CA ILE A 279 9.95 -19.41 7.77
C ILE A 279 10.16 -18.79 6.38
N THR A 280 9.99 -19.60 5.35
CA THR A 280 10.04 -19.15 3.95
C THR A 280 8.74 -18.45 3.55
N ALA A 281 8.80 -17.61 2.50
CA ALA A 281 7.61 -16.99 1.92
C ALA A 281 6.53 -18.02 1.55
N LYS A 282 6.94 -19.20 1.07
CA LYS A 282 6.04 -20.33 0.78
C LYS A 282 5.35 -20.86 2.04
N GLN A 283 6.12 -21.16 3.09
CA GLN A 283 5.58 -21.70 4.33
C GLN A 283 4.62 -20.72 4.99
N MET A 284 4.95 -19.42 5.01
CA MET A 284 4.06 -18.37 5.51
C MET A 284 2.73 -18.36 4.75
N TRP A 285 2.76 -18.45 3.41
CA TRP A 285 1.56 -18.50 2.58
C TRP A 285 0.70 -19.74 2.89
N GLN A 286 1.32 -20.91 2.96
CA GLN A 286 0.64 -22.19 3.23
C GLN A 286 0.02 -22.24 4.63
N GLU A 287 0.66 -21.64 5.63
CA GLU A 287 0.11 -21.54 6.99
C GLU A 287 -1.22 -20.77 6.99
N ILE A 288 -1.27 -19.64 6.28
CA ILE A 288 -2.50 -18.82 6.19
C ILE A 288 -3.61 -19.58 5.45
N GLU A 289 -3.30 -20.33 4.39
CA GLU A 289 -4.28 -21.15 3.67
C GLU A 289 -4.91 -22.25 4.53
N GLN A 290 -4.17 -22.73 5.53
CA GLN A 290 -4.62 -23.78 6.45
C GLN A 290 -5.40 -23.21 7.64
N VAL A 291 -4.85 -22.19 8.30
CA VAL A 291 -5.30 -21.77 9.64
C VAL A 291 -5.99 -20.41 9.63
N SER A 292 -5.95 -19.67 8.51
CA SER A 292 -6.51 -18.30 8.34
C SER A 292 -5.96 -17.22 9.27
N LEU A 293 -5.16 -17.60 10.28
CA LEU A 293 -4.46 -16.73 11.21
C LEU A 293 -2.97 -17.08 11.18
N LEU A 294 -2.12 -16.06 11.15
CA LEU A 294 -0.72 -16.22 11.51
C LEU A 294 -0.65 -16.38 13.04
N PHE A 295 0.41 -16.96 13.57
CA PHE A 295 0.59 -17.25 15.00
C PHE A 295 -0.15 -16.26 15.92
N PRO A 296 -1.07 -16.70 16.79
CA PRO A 296 -1.68 -15.80 17.76
C PRO A 296 -0.54 -15.19 18.58
N SER A 297 -0.50 -13.85 18.68
CA SER A 297 0.54 -13.12 19.40
C SER A 297 0.84 -13.82 20.72
N ILE A 298 1.97 -14.52 20.78
CA ILE A 298 2.49 -15.05 22.02
C ILE A 298 3.01 -13.81 22.73
N TYR A 299 2.20 -13.26 23.63
CA TYR A 299 2.67 -12.36 24.66
C TYR A 299 3.77 -13.10 25.43
N ILE A 300 5.04 -12.83 25.09
CA ILE A 300 6.15 -13.15 25.97
C ILE A 300 6.10 -12.07 27.05
N GLN A 301 5.83 -12.48 28.28
CA GLN A 301 5.93 -11.65 29.49
C GLN A 301 7.35 -11.09 29.67
#